data_AF-A0A932UAD0-F1
#
_entry.id   AF-A0A932UAD0-F1
#
_cell.length_a   1.000
_cell.length_b   1.000
_cell.length_c   1.000
_cell.angle_alpha   90.00
_cell.angle_beta   90.00
_cell.angle_gamma   90.00
#
_symmetry.space_group_name_H-M   'P 1'
#
loop_
_entity.id
_entity.type
_entity.pdbx_description
1 polymer ?
#
loop_
_entity_poly.entity_id
_entity_poly.type
_entity_poly.pdbx_seq_one_letter_code
_entity_poly.pdbx_strand_id
1 'polypeptide(L)'
;DNTLLASIVNVFPEAMRNTAPGQRPMDLGNLMTNATIDKVEGDGFTVVFPGGGAMVKLAPDAQIGKFAIGTVADLKEGATVSALVNNGAAQSVSLR
;
A
#
# COMPACT_ATOMS: atom_id res chain seq x y z
N ASP A 1 21.10 3.63 -8.07
CA ASP A 1 20.75 2.21 -8.28
C ASP A 1 19.24 1.93 -8.21
N ASN A 2 18.36 2.93 -8.37
CA ASN A 2 16.89 2.78 -8.36
C ASN A 2 16.32 1.99 -7.16
N THR A 3 17.08 1.87 -6.07
CA THR A 3 16.66 1.17 -4.87
C THR A 3 15.80 2.10 -4.03
N LEU A 4 14.61 1.64 -3.68
CA LEU A 4 13.70 2.32 -2.77
C LEU A 4 13.94 1.83 -1.36
N LEU A 5 13.85 2.74 -0.39
CA LEU A 5 13.80 2.40 1.03
C LEU A 5 12.36 2.57 1.51
N ALA A 6 11.70 1.47 1.87
CA ALA A 6 10.32 1.46 2.31
C ALA A 6 10.24 1.55 3.84
N SER A 7 9.55 2.57 4.34
CA SER A 7 9.13 2.69 5.74
C SER A 7 7.77 2.06 6.02
N ILE A 8 6.92 1.90 5.00
CA ILE A 8 5.60 1.27 5.11
C ILE A 8 5.38 0.37 3.90
N VAL A 9 4.96 -0.86 4.15
CA VAL A 9 4.53 -1.82 3.13
C VAL A 9 3.11 -2.25 3.44
N ASN A 10 2.21 -2.10 2.47
CA ASN A 10 0.83 -2.57 2.56
C ASN A 10 0.63 -3.75 1.60
N VAL A 11 0.35 -4.92 2.17
CA VAL A 11 0.06 -6.15 1.43
C VAL A 11 -1.43 -6.21 1.17
N PHE A 12 -1.83 -6.03 -0.09
CA PHE A 12 -3.22 -6.09 -0.51
C PHE A 12 -3.70 -7.54 -0.71
N PRO A 13 -4.98 -7.84 -0.46
CA PRO A 13 -5.57 -9.11 -0.85
C PRO A 13 -5.63 -9.21 -2.37
N GLU A 14 -5.66 -10.44 -2.89
CA GLU A 14 -5.67 -10.73 -4.33
C GLU A 14 -6.78 -9.99 -5.09
N ALA A 15 -7.97 -9.88 -4.48
CA ALA A 15 -9.12 -9.16 -5.05
C ALA A 15 -8.87 -7.65 -5.26
N MET A 16 -7.81 -7.10 -4.67
CA MET A 16 -7.36 -5.70 -4.86
C MET A 16 -6.10 -5.62 -5.72
N ARG A 17 -5.73 -6.70 -6.44
CA ARG A 17 -4.64 -6.66 -7.42
C ARG A 17 -4.90 -5.52 -8.42
N ASN A 18 -3.83 -4.86 -8.84
CA ASN A 18 -3.85 -3.72 -9.78
C ASN A 18 -4.53 -2.45 -9.24
N THR A 19 -4.63 -2.28 -7.91
CA THR A 19 -5.04 -1.00 -7.34
C THR A 19 -4.03 0.09 -7.71
N ALA A 20 -4.43 1.01 -8.59
CA ALA A 20 -3.68 2.19 -9.04
C ALA A 20 -2.17 1.91 -9.26
N PRO A 21 -1.81 1.04 -10.24
CA PRO A 21 -0.45 0.53 -10.38
C PRO A 21 0.54 1.62 -10.80
N GLY A 22 1.81 1.42 -10.49
CA GLY A 22 2.90 2.33 -10.83
C GLY A 22 3.39 3.17 -9.66
N GLN A 23 4.14 4.22 -9.99
CA GLN A 23 4.73 5.14 -9.02
C GLN A 23 4.10 6.53 -9.14
N ARG A 24 3.81 7.14 -7.99
CA ARG A 24 3.31 8.51 -7.93
C ARG A 24 3.90 9.27 -6.73
N PRO A 25 4.30 10.53 -6.91
CA PRO A 25 4.68 11.38 -5.80
C PRO A 25 3.45 11.64 -4.92
N MET A 26 3.70 11.82 -3.63
CA MET A 26 2.72 12.19 -2.62
C MET A 26 3.05 13.57 -2.08
N ASP A 27 2.08 14.24 -1.48
CA ASP A 27 2.20 15.66 -1.07
C ASP A 27 3.32 15.94 -0.07
N LEU A 28 3.73 14.93 0.71
CA LEU A 28 4.82 15.04 1.70
C LEU A 28 6.20 14.73 1.10
N GLY A 29 6.31 14.66 -0.24
CA GLY A 29 7.56 14.34 -0.94
C GLY A 29 7.94 12.86 -0.95
N ASN A 30 7.14 11.99 -0.34
CA ASN A 30 7.31 10.55 -0.42
C ASN A 30 6.83 9.99 -1.77
N LEU A 31 7.29 8.80 -2.11
CA LEU A 31 6.93 8.09 -3.34
C LEU A 31 6.05 6.87 -3.00
N MET A 32 4.82 6.84 -3.53
CA MET A 32 3.96 5.66 -3.43
C MET A 32 4.22 4.74 -4.62
N THR A 33 4.51 3.46 -4.33
CA THR A 33 4.74 2.42 -5.35
C THR A 33 3.72 1.31 -5.18
N ASN A 34 2.85 1.13 -6.19
CA ASN A 34 1.87 0.05 -6.25
C ASN A 34 2.31 -0.93 -7.34
N ALA A 35 2.72 -2.13 -6.93
CA ALA A 35 3.43 -3.05 -7.80
C ALA A 35 3.21 -4.52 -7.40
N THR A 36 3.68 -5.43 -8.25
CA THR A 36 3.74 -6.87 -7.95
C THR A 36 5.16 -7.22 -7.52
N ILE A 37 5.31 -7.99 -6.45
CA ILE A 37 6.62 -8.56 -6.08
C ILE A 37 7.01 -9.59 -7.15
N ASP A 38 8.17 -9.39 -7.75
CA ASP A 38 8.75 -10.30 -8.75
C ASP A 38 9.66 -11.32 -8.08
N LYS A 39 10.54 -10.85 -7.17
CA LYS A 39 11.45 -11.71 -6.42
C LYS A 39 11.71 -11.18 -5.02
N VAL A 40 11.86 -12.08 -4.06
CA VAL A 40 12.34 -11.75 -2.69
C VAL A 40 13.77 -12.23 -2.58
N GLU A 41 14.69 -11.36 -2.13
CA GLU A 41 16.12 -11.67 -2.02
C GLU A 41 16.74 -10.96 -0.81
N GLY A 42 17.39 -11.72 0.06
CA GLY A 42 18.08 -11.16 1.23
C GLY A 42 17.14 -10.36 2.14
N ASP A 43 17.44 -9.08 2.33
CA ASP A 43 16.69 -8.11 3.14
C ASP A 43 15.69 -7.27 2.33
N GLY A 44 15.46 -7.61 1.06
CA GLY A 44 14.63 -6.83 0.16
C GLY A 44 13.87 -7.69 -0.87
N PHE A 45 13.27 -6.99 -1.82
CA PHE A 45 12.50 -7.61 -2.90
C PHE A 45 12.46 -6.70 -4.12
N THR A 46 12.43 -7.30 -5.30
CA THR A 46 12.16 -6.59 -6.55
C THR A 46 10.67 -6.52 -6.81
N VAL A 47 10.23 -5.40 -7.36
CA VAL A 47 8.84 -5.20 -7.79
C VAL A 47 8.76 -4.80 -9.25
N VAL A 48 7.68 -5.20 -9.90
CA VAL A 48 7.34 -4.85 -11.28
C VAL A 48 5.98 -4.15 -11.34
N PHE A 49 5.89 -3.14 -12.19
CA PHE A 49 4.68 -2.38 -12.46
C PHE A 49 4.69 -1.85 -13.90
N PRO A 50 3.54 -1.43 -14.46
CA PRO A 50 3.52 -0.87 -15.81
C PRO A 50 4.51 0.30 -15.94
N GLY A 51 5.44 0.18 -16.90
CA GLY A 51 6.47 1.19 -17.16
C GLY A 51 7.79 1.00 -16.40
N GLY A 52 7.93 -0.03 -15.55
CA GLY A 52 9.23 -0.32 -14.93
C GLY A 52 9.23 -1.28 -13.75
N GLY A 53 10.28 -1.18 -12.95
CA GLY A 53 10.46 -1.95 -11.73
C GLY A 53 11.50 -1.30 -10.83
N ALA A 54 11.59 -1.78 -9.60
CA ALA A 54 12.52 -1.27 -8.61
C ALA A 54 12.95 -2.37 -7.63
N MET A 55 14.16 -2.26 -7.10
CA MET A 55 14.54 -2.97 -5.88
C MET A 55 13.99 -2.20 -4.68
N VAL A 56 13.43 -2.91 -3.71
CA VAL A 56 12.91 -2.34 -2.48
C VAL A 56 13.62 -2.98 -1.30
N LYS A 57 14.18 -2.15 -0.43
CA LYS A 57 14.69 -2.54 0.89
C LYS A 57 13.77 -2.02 1.97
N LEU A 58 13.69 -2.74 3.08
CA LEU A 58 12.96 -2.29 4.25
C LEU A 58 13.85 -1.41 5.13
N ALA A 59 13.32 -0.27 5.59
CA ALA A 59 13.93 0.45 6.69
C ALA A 59 13.94 -0.42 7.96
N PRO A 60 14.88 -0.22 8.90
CA PRO A 60 14.94 -1.01 10.13
C PRO A 60 13.65 -1.02 10.97
N ASP A 61 12.86 0.05 10.88
CA ASP A 61 11.58 0.26 11.57
C ASP A 61 10.37 0.17 10.63
N ALA A 62 10.53 -0.42 9.45
CA ALA A 62 9.48 -0.50 8.45
C ALA A 62 8.24 -1.24 8.98
N GLN A 63 7.07 -0.63 8.79
CA GLN A 63 5.79 -1.22 9.15
C GLN A 63 5.23 -2.03 7.97
N ILE A 64 4.93 -3.31 8.20
CA ILE A 64 4.30 -4.17 7.20
C ILE A 64 2.86 -4.46 7.64
N GLY A 65 1.90 -3.86 6.96
CA GLY A 65 0.47 -4.09 7.16
C GLY A 65 -0.08 -5.03 6.10
N LYS A 66 -1.06 -5.86 6.48
CA LYS A 66 -1.85 -6.65 5.52
C LYS A 66 -3.28 -6.14 5.52
N PHE A 67 -3.77 -5.75 4.35
CA PHE A 67 -5.17 -5.40 4.17
C PHE A 67 -6.02 -6.64 3.96
N ALA A 68 -7.26 -6.55 4.42
CA ALA A 68 -8.31 -7.52 4.17
C ALA A 68 -9.55 -6.77 3.65
N ILE A 69 -10.33 -7.45 2.81
CA ILE A 69 -11.65 -6.95 2.45
C ILE A 69 -12.56 -7.22 3.65
N GLY A 70 -13.06 -6.13 4.23
CA GLY A 70 -14.03 -6.21 5.33
C GLY A 70 -15.44 -6.54 4.84
N THR A 71 -16.28 -6.89 5.79
CA THR A 71 -17.70 -7.17 5.63
C THR A 71 -18.50 -6.21 6.51
N VAL A 72 -19.82 -6.18 6.33
CA VAL A 72 -20.72 -5.39 7.20
C VAL A 72 -20.61 -5.83 8.67
N ALA A 73 -20.30 -7.11 8.93
CA ALA A 73 -20.14 -7.63 10.28
C ALA A 73 -18.90 -7.08 11.02
N ASP A 74 -17.93 -6.53 10.28
CA ASP A 74 -16.74 -5.91 10.86
C ASP A 74 -17.02 -4.49 11.38
N LEU A 75 -18.17 -3.91 11.02
CA LEU A 75 -18.61 -2.60 11.50
C LEU A 75 -19.14 -2.74 12.93
N LYS A 76 -18.38 -2.18 13.87
CA LYS A 76 -18.69 -2.23 15.31
C LYS A 76 -18.77 -0.83 15.88
N GLU A 77 -19.71 -0.64 16.80
CA GLU A 77 -19.81 0.62 17.56
C GLU A 77 -18.48 0.89 18.29
N GLY A 78 -18.01 2.14 18.21
CA GLY A 78 -16.74 2.56 18.78
C GLY A 78 -15.49 2.24 17.94
N ALA A 79 -15.62 1.59 16.77
CA ALA A 79 -14.48 1.36 15.89
C ALA A 79 -13.89 2.67 15.36
N THR A 80 -12.56 2.75 15.29
CA THR A 80 -11.86 3.90 14.70
C THR A 80 -11.79 3.72 13.19
N VAL A 81 -12.10 4.79 12.45
CA VAL A 81 -12.09 4.78 10.99
C VAL A 81 -11.27 5.94 10.42
N SER A 82 -10.76 5.74 9.21
CA SER A 82 -10.19 6.78 8.35
C SER A 82 -10.96 6.79 7.03
N ALA A 83 -11.33 7.97 6.52
CA ALA A 83 -12.11 8.08 5.29
C ALA A 83 -11.47 9.02 4.28
N LEU A 84 -11.53 8.64 3.00
CA LEU A 84 -11.27 9.56 1.90
C LEU A 84 -12.62 10.14 1.47
N VAL A 85 -12.80 11.45 1.60
CA VAL A 85 -14.07 12.13 1.29
C VAL A 85 -13.86 13.11 0.14
N ASN A 86 -14.76 13.09 -0.83
CA ASN A 86 -14.78 14.04 -1.94
C ASN A 86 -16.21 14.59 -2.12
N ASN A 87 -16.37 15.91 -2.15
CA ASN A 87 -17.66 16.59 -2.30
C ASN A 87 -18.75 16.09 -1.32
N GLY A 88 -18.37 15.79 -0.07
CA GLY A 88 -19.29 15.30 0.97
C GLY A 88 -19.62 13.81 0.89
N ALA A 89 -19.15 13.09 -0.14
CA ALA A 89 -19.29 11.64 -0.24
C ALA A 89 -17.98 10.95 0.17
N ALA A 90 -18.06 10.00 1.12
CA ALA A 90 -16.94 9.13 1.41
C ALA A 90 -16.69 8.19 0.21
N GLN A 91 -15.55 8.35 -0.44
CA GLN A 91 -15.09 7.47 -1.52
C GLN A 91 -14.52 6.17 -0.97
N SER A 92 -13.91 6.22 0.21
CA SER A 92 -13.48 5.03 0.95
C SER A 92 -13.55 5.25 2.46
N VAL A 93 -13.75 4.16 3.19
CA VAL A 93 -13.64 4.10 4.64
C VAL A 93 -12.80 2.89 4.99
N SER A 94 -11.74 3.10 5.76
CA SER A 94 -10.85 2.07 6.27
C SER A 94 -11.00 1.99 7.78
N LEU A 95 -11.24 0.79 8.29
CA LEU A 95 -11.21 0.52 9.72
C LEU A 95 -9.75 0.32 10.16
N ARG A 96 -9.41 0.82 11.35
CA ARG A 96 -8.11 0.60 11.99
C ARG A 96 -8.21 -0.43 13.11
#